data_AF-A0A4W5NAH9-F1
#
_entry.id   AF-A0A4W5NAH9-F1
#
_cell.length_a   1.000
_cell.length_b   1.000
_cell.length_c   1.000
_cell.angle_alpha   90.00
_cell.angle_beta   90.00
_cell.angle_gamma   90.00
#
_symmetry.space_group_name_H-M   'P 1'
#
loop_
_entity.id
_entity.type
_entity.pdbx_description
1 polymer ?
#
loop_
_entity_poly.entity_id
_entity_poly.type
_entity_poly.pdbx_seq_one_letter_code
_entity_poly.pdbx_strand_id
1 'polypeptide(L)'
;MTGLYGSLKGLQRLGLLDAMSYITGVSGSTWALSALYQEADWSQCDMDESISAMEGEITKSVLSAFTPEKLHYYSHQMAEKEKEGHMVSLIDIWGVVIEHCLYGKKNTSTLSDQQKAVSEGQNPLPICTAVNLKDRAKDTTREFEWCEFTPYEVGIPKYGAYVHAEDFGSEFYLGHLVKKHPAIRTSYLLGLWSNVFSLNLTQLWRFATGGQPSWSPWLGEDVNKIETDNDPTTLDTYLFKPVTNTASALTSFFTTRPFITKIYNFMCGFFLHWNYNDNSNFTAWKDMHPDAFPNRLTPADSTLHLADSGFSINTGCPPVLRPERGVDVIMSLNYSWCEDQFEVNGFRALTDLTSYNIQNNKEKILQALGKVLERKVPVEESDHHKQHACH
;
A
#
# COMPACT_ATOMS: atom_id res chain seq x y z
N MET A 1 -1.39 -7.94 7.03
CA MET A 1 -0.03 -8.39 7.41
C MET A 1 0.02 -9.88 7.74
N THR A 2 -0.51 -10.32 8.89
CA THR A 2 -0.41 -11.71 9.37
C THR A 2 -0.89 -12.77 8.37
N GLY A 3 -2.04 -12.54 7.72
CA GLY A 3 -2.55 -13.46 6.70
C GLY A 3 -1.65 -13.56 5.46
N LEU A 4 -0.90 -12.50 5.12
CA LEU A 4 0.06 -12.53 4.01
C LEU A 4 1.28 -13.38 4.36
N TYR A 5 1.82 -13.24 5.58
CA TYR A 5 2.89 -14.11 6.06
C TYR A 5 2.51 -15.59 5.96
N GLY A 6 1.33 -15.97 6.45
CA GLY A 6 0.87 -17.35 6.37
C GLY A 6 0.66 -17.83 4.93
N SER A 7 0.10 -16.99 4.05
CA SER A 7 -0.06 -17.33 2.64
C SER A 7 1.29 -17.53 1.92
N LEU A 8 2.27 -16.66 2.16
CA LEU A 8 3.63 -16.80 1.63
C LEU A 8 4.33 -18.06 2.17
N LYS A 9 4.18 -18.37 3.46
CA LYS A 9 4.63 -19.65 4.04
C LYS A 9 3.99 -20.85 3.33
N GLY A 10 2.69 -20.79 3.05
CA GLY A 10 2.00 -21.81 2.29
C GLY A 10 2.56 -22.00 0.88
N LEU A 11 2.84 -20.89 0.18
CA LEU A 11 3.44 -20.92 -1.16
C LEU A 11 4.87 -21.46 -1.17
N GLN A 12 5.69 -21.06 -0.19
CA GLN A 12 7.05 -21.58 -0.01
C GLN A 12 7.04 -23.09 0.22
N ARG A 13 6.18 -23.61 1.11
CA ARG A 13 6.03 -25.05 1.36
C ARG A 13 5.62 -25.86 0.13
N LEU A 14 4.90 -25.22 -0.81
CA LEU A 14 4.52 -25.84 -2.07
C LEU A 14 5.60 -25.72 -3.16
N GLY A 15 6.69 -24.98 -2.93
CA GLY A 15 7.68 -24.64 -3.96
C GLY A 15 7.13 -23.73 -5.05
N LEU A 16 6.07 -22.96 -4.75
CA LEU A 16 5.40 -22.08 -5.72
C LEU A 16 5.82 -20.62 -5.60
N LEU A 17 6.56 -20.25 -4.55
CA LEU A 17 7.04 -18.89 -4.38
C LEU A 17 8.05 -18.51 -5.47
N ASP A 18 8.91 -19.45 -5.88
CA ASP A 18 9.88 -19.26 -6.97
C ASP A 18 9.22 -19.10 -8.35
N ALA A 19 7.94 -19.45 -8.49
CA ALA A 19 7.19 -19.28 -9.73
C ALA A 19 6.53 -17.89 -9.84
N MET A 20 6.65 -17.03 -8.82
CA MET A 20 6.01 -15.72 -8.79
C MET A 20 6.94 -14.62 -9.33
N SER A 21 6.44 -13.82 -10.28
CA SER A 21 7.19 -12.65 -10.79
C SER A 21 6.91 -11.36 -10.00
N TYR A 22 5.71 -11.21 -9.45
CA TYR A 22 5.25 -9.99 -8.77
C TYR A 22 4.52 -10.32 -7.47
N ILE A 23 4.70 -9.48 -6.44
CA ILE A 23 3.86 -9.46 -5.24
C ILE A 23 3.35 -8.05 -5.01
N THR A 24 2.03 -7.86 -5.08
CA THR A 24 1.38 -6.56 -4.87
C THR A 24 0.82 -6.43 -3.46
N GLY A 25 1.11 -5.34 -2.77
CA GLY A 25 0.62 -5.05 -1.42
C GLY A 25 -0.25 -3.80 -1.36
N VAL A 26 -1.43 -3.94 -0.75
CA VAL A 26 -2.32 -2.84 -0.35
C VAL A 26 -2.35 -2.75 1.17
N SER A 27 -2.31 -1.53 1.70
CA SER A 27 -2.56 -1.28 3.12
C SER A 27 -1.70 -2.15 4.05
N GLY A 28 -2.28 -2.84 5.04
CA GLY A 28 -1.56 -3.70 5.97
C GLY A 28 -0.80 -4.88 5.33
N SER A 29 -0.96 -5.18 4.04
CA SER A 29 -0.08 -6.12 3.33
C SER A 29 1.30 -5.50 3.03
N THR A 30 1.37 -4.18 2.87
CA THR A 30 2.65 -3.47 2.66
C THR A 30 3.58 -3.59 3.85
N TRP A 31 3.05 -3.76 5.07
CA TRP A 31 3.85 -3.97 6.28
C TRP A 31 4.67 -5.26 6.21
N ALA A 32 4.05 -6.35 5.73
CA ALA A 32 4.74 -7.62 5.56
C ALA A 32 5.78 -7.53 4.43
N LEU A 33 5.45 -6.86 3.32
CA LEU A 33 6.42 -6.64 2.23
C LEU A 33 7.59 -5.79 2.72
N SER A 34 7.35 -4.66 3.39
CA SER A 34 8.43 -3.82 3.89
C SER A 34 9.33 -4.49 4.92
N ALA A 35 8.80 -5.43 5.70
CA ALA A 35 9.58 -6.22 6.66
C ALA A 35 10.40 -7.31 5.96
N LEU A 36 9.78 -8.10 5.05
CA LEU A 36 10.44 -9.19 4.34
C LEU A 36 11.57 -8.70 3.42
N TYR A 37 11.35 -7.63 2.67
CA TYR A 37 12.32 -7.11 1.69
C TYR A 37 13.47 -6.31 2.35
N GLN A 38 13.59 -6.35 3.68
CA GLN A 38 14.82 -5.95 4.37
C GLN A 38 15.93 -6.99 4.20
N GLU A 39 15.59 -8.25 3.92
CA GLU A 39 16.55 -9.33 3.72
C GLU A 39 16.62 -9.69 2.23
N ALA A 40 17.85 -9.87 1.71
CA ALA A 40 18.06 -10.05 0.28
C ALA A 40 17.56 -11.41 -0.25
N ASP A 41 17.50 -12.40 0.63
CA ASP A 41 17.20 -13.81 0.37
C ASP A 41 15.95 -14.30 1.11
N TRP A 42 15.04 -13.38 1.50
CA TRP A 42 13.90 -13.69 2.37
C TRP A 42 13.03 -14.86 1.87
N SER A 43 12.84 -15.02 0.55
CA SER A 43 12.02 -16.12 0.00
C SER A 43 12.69 -17.49 0.10
N GLN A 44 14.02 -17.51 0.26
CA GLN A 44 14.85 -18.71 0.36
C GLN A 44 15.09 -19.13 1.82
N CYS A 45 14.93 -18.20 2.76
CA CYS A 45 14.97 -18.47 4.20
C CYS A 45 13.65 -19.07 4.70
N ASP A 46 13.69 -19.84 5.79
CA ASP A 46 12.48 -20.42 6.37
C ASP A 46 11.50 -19.31 6.83
N MET A 47 10.32 -19.26 6.23
CA MET A 47 9.28 -18.30 6.58
C MET A 47 8.84 -18.42 8.04
N ASP A 48 8.98 -19.59 8.69
CA ASP A 48 8.68 -19.75 10.11
C ASP A 48 9.62 -18.92 11.01
N GLU A 49 10.86 -18.63 10.60
CA GLU A 49 11.77 -17.74 11.33
C GLU A 49 11.29 -16.29 11.27
N SER A 50 10.93 -15.82 10.06
CA SER A 50 10.41 -14.47 9.84
C SER A 50 9.08 -14.25 10.57
N ILE A 51 8.21 -15.25 10.56
CA ILE A 51 6.95 -15.24 11.31
C ILE A 51 7.22 -15.15 12.82
N SER A 52 8.20 -15.91 13.33
CA SER A 52 8.54 -15.89 14.76
C SER A 52 9.12 -14.55 15.21
N ALA A 53 10.02 -13.97 14.41
CA ALA A 53 10.54 -12.63 14.66
C ALA A 53 9.42 -11.59 14.67
N MET A 54 8.51 -11.67 13.69
CA MET A 54 7.41 -10.72 13.59
C MET A 54 6.36 -10.88 14.70
N GLU A 55 6.08 -12.10 15.13
CA GLU A 55 5.23 -12.38 16.29
C GLU A 55 5.80 -11.72 17.54
N GLY A 56 7.12 -11.85 17.78
CA GLY A 56 7.78 -11.27 18.93
C GLY A 56 7.68 -9.74 18.99
N GLU A 57 7.67 -9.06 17.84
CA GLU A 57 7.50 -7.61 17.76
C GLU A 57 6.02 -7.18 17.90
N ILE A 58 5.10 -7.81 17.17
CA ILE A 58 3.69 -7.38 17.15
C ILE A 58 2.91 -7.76 18.42
N THR A 59 3.38 -8.75 19.18
CA THR A 59 2.81 -9.12 20.48
C THR A 59 3.19 -8.15 21.59
N LYS A 60 4.17 -7.27 21.35
CA LYS A 60 4.45 -6.16 22.26
C LYS A 60 3.25 -5.22 22.29
N SER A 61 2.95 -4.67 23.47
CA SER A 61 1.81 -3.78 23.63
C SER A 61 1.94 -2.57 22.72
N VAL A 62 0.98 -2.36 21.83
CA VAL A 62 0.87 -1.16 20.98
C VAL A 62 0.85 0.12 21.83
N LEU A 63 0.39 0.05 23.08
CA LEU A 63 0.42 1.17 24.04
C LEU A 63 1.84 1.64 24.37
N SER A 64 2.86 0.78 24.22
CA SER A 64 4.27 1.17 24.39
C SER A 64 4.73 2.20 23.35
N ALA A 65 4.02 2.34 22.24
CA ALA A 65 4.24 3.39 21.26
C ALA A 65 3.73 4.78 21.72
N PHE A 66 2.99 4.85 22.82
CA PHE A 66 2.28 6.06 23.29
C PHE A 66 2.80 6.55 24.65
N THR A 67 4.12 6.58 24.84
CA THR A 67 4.75 7.19 26.02
C THR A 67 5.18 8.65 25.75
N PRO A 68 5.39 9.47 26.80
CA PRO A 68 5.92 10.83 26.63
C PRO A 68 7.29 10.89 25.91
N GLU A 69 8.17 9.92 26.16
CA GLU A 69 9.47 9.82 25.48
C GLU A 69 9.29 9.56 23.98
N LYS A 70 8.32 8.71 23.63
CA LYS A 70 7.96 8.43 22.23
C LYS A 70 7.34 9.65 21.55
N LEU A 71 6.51 10.44 22.26
CA LEU A 71 5.99 11.70 21.73
C LEU A 71 7.11 12.65 21.33
N HIS A 72 8.09 12.83 22.21
CA HIS A 72 9.25 13.69 21.93
C HIS A 72 10.04 13.16 20.73
N TYR A 73 10.25 11.84 20.64
CA TYR A 73 10.89 11.21 19.49
C TYR A 73 10.11 11.47 18.19
N TYR A 74 8.78 11.33 18.18
CA TYR A 74 7.97 11.59 16.99
C TYR A 74 8.07 13.05 16.55
N SER A 75 7.96 13.98 17.49
CA SER A 75 8.11 15.41 17.21
C SER A 75 9.49 15.74 16.64
N HIS A 76 10.54 15.14 17.19
CA HIS A 76 11.89 15.27 16.66
C HIS A 76 11.98 14.72 15.23
N GLN A 77 11.42 13.53 14.96
CA GLN A 77 11.41 12.95 13.62
C GLN A 77 10.61 13.78 12.60
N MET A 78 9.59 14.52 13.03
CA MET A 78 8.88 15.48 12.16
C MET A 78 9.75 16.69 11.84
N ALA A 79 10.41 17.26 12.85
CA ALA A 79 11.31 18.40 12.67
C ALA A 79 12.53 18.05 11.78
N GLU A 80 13.07 16.84 11.90
CA GLU A 80 14.11 16.33 11.01
C GLU A 80 13.61 16.25 9.56
N LYS A 81 12.43 15.65 9.34
CA LYS A 81 11.83 15.52 8.02
C LYS A 81 11.58 16.90 7.36
N GLU A 82 11.09 17.86 8.14
CA GLU A 82 10.89 19.24 7.67
C GLU A 82 12.21 19.92 7.29
N LYS A 83 13.26 19.73 8.12
CA LYS A 83 14.61 20.24 7.85
C LYS A 83 15.23 19.62 6.59
N GLU A 84 14.91 18.37 6.28
CA GLU A 84 15.29 17.70 5.03
C GLU A 84 14.55 18.25 3.80
N GLY A 85 13.58 19.14 3.98
CA GLY A 85 12.85 19.82 2.91
C GLY A 85 11.53 19.15 2.52
N HIS A 86 11.14 18.08 3.22
CA HIS A 86 9.90 17.35 2.95
C HIS A 86 8.70 17.97 3.66
N MET A 87 7.53 17.81 3.06
CA MET A 87 6.25 18.16 3.70
C MET A 87 5.95 17.19 4.84
N VAL A 88 5.53 17.72 5.99
CA VAL A 88 5.17 16.96 7.18
C VAL A 88 3.65 16.87 7.29
N SER A 89 3.15 15.70 7.65
CA SER A 89 1.74 15.40 7.87
C SER A 89 1.54 14.50 9.08
N LEU A 90 0.31 14.41 9.58
CA LEU A 90 -0.04 13.48 10.63
C LEU A 90 0.30 12.02 10.27
N ILE A 91 0.17 11.67 8.99
CA ILE A 91 0.44 10.33 8.49
C ILE A 91 1.91 9.94 8.66
N ASP A 92 2.81 10.91 8.72
CA ASP A 92 4.21 10.65 9.00
C ASP A 92 4.45 10.17 10.43
N ILE A 93 3.71 10.71 11.41
CA ILE A 93 3.75 10.21 12.79
C ILE A 93 3.22 8.79 12.84
N TRP A 94 2.11 8.50 12.16
CA TRP A 94 1.57 7.15 12.08
C TRP A 94 2.58 6.17 11.48
N GLY A 95 3.30 6.57 10.43
CA GLY A 95 4.40 5.79 9.87
C GLY A 95 5.52 5.46 10.86
N VAL A 96 5.90 6.42 11.73
CA VAL A 96 6.89 6.21 12.79
C VAL A 96 6.35 5.34 13.93
N VAL A 97 5.04 5.39 14.22
CA VAL A 97 4.38 4.46 15.14
C VAL A 97 4.43 3.03 14.60
N ILE A 98 4.12 2.83 13.31
CA ILE A 98 4.23 1.53 12.65
C ILE A 98 5.69 1.03 12.67
N GLU A 99 6.67 1.90 12.40
CA GLU A 99 8.09 1.56 12.52
C GLU A 99 8.42 1.00 13.90
N HIS A 100 7.92 1.63 14.95
CA HIS A 100 8.13 1.15 16.31
C HIS A 100 7.48 -0.22 16.55
N CYS A 101 6.26 -0.45 16.05
CA CYS A 101 5.56 -1.72 16.18
C CYS A 101 6.22 -2.86 15.38
N LEU A 102 6.79 -2.56 14.20
CA LEU A 102 7.38 -3.58 13.34
C LEU A 102 8.83 -3.90 13.68
N TYR A 103 9.62 -2.89 14.08
CA TYR A 103 11.07 -3.06 14.22
C TYR A 103 11.57 -2.81 15.64
N GLY A 104 10.76 -2.21 16.53
CA GLY A 104 11.17 -1.80 17.88
C GLY A 104 12.18 -0.64 17.94
N LYS A 105 12.85 -0.32 16.82
CA LYS A 105 13.92 0.67 16.68
C LYS A 105 13.75 1.50 15.40
N LYS A 106 14.48 2.62 15.30
CA LYS A 106 14.58 3.43 14.08
C LYS A 106 15.12 2.57 12.93
N ASN A 107 14.40 2.53 11.82
CA ASN A 107 14.78 1.85 10.59
C ASN A 107 14.97 2.89 9.49
N THR A 108 16.22 3.16 9.11
CA THR A 108 16.57 4.18 8.12
C THR A 108 16.46 3.71 6.67
N SER A 109 15.97 2.49 6.42
CA SER A 109 15.82 1.97 5.06
C SER A 109 14.88 2.82 4.22
N THR A 110 15.15 2.82 2.93
CA THR A 110 14.38 3.48 1.87
C THR A 110 13.76 2.43 0.95
N LEU A 111 12.88 2.87 0.04
CA LEU A 111 12.31 1.97 -0.96
C LEU A 111 13.37 1.45 -1.93
N SER A 112 14.36 2.27 -2.31
CA SER A 112 15.45 1.86 -3.20
C SER A 112 16.40 0.84 -2.55
N ASP A 113 16.56 0.84 -1.23
CA ASP A 113 17.36 -0.18 -0.54
C ASP A 113 16.82 -1.60 -0.75
N GLN A 114 15.53 -1.75 -1.06
CA GLN A 114 14.90 -3.05 -1.34
C GLN A 114 15.36 -3.65 -2.68
N GLN A 115 16.07 -2.89 -3.53
CA GLN A 115 16.65 -3.42 -4.77
C GLN A 115 17.58 -4.59 -4.50
N LYS A 116 18.26 -4.62 -3.34
CA LYS A 116 19.11 -5.74 -2.92
C LYS A 116 18.38 -7.08 -2.87
N ALA A 117 17.06 -7.05 -2.66
CA ALA A 117 16.23 -8.24 -2.58
C ALA A 117 15.65 -8.66 -3.95
N VAL A 118 15.88 -7.90 -5.03
CA VAL A 118 15.31 -8.24 -6.35
C VAL A 118 16.31 -8.13 -7.50
N SER A 119 17.53 -7.63 -7.23
CA SER A 119 18.56 -7.39 -8.25
C SER A 119 19.05 -8.63 -8.98
N GLU A 120 18.89 -9.81 -8.38
CA GLU A 120 19.32 -11.10 -8.97
C GLU A 120 18.12 -11.96 -9.41
N GLY A 121 16.90 -11.42 -9.33
CA GLY A 121 15.67 -12.18 -9.60
C GLY A 121 15.38 -13.25 -8.53
N GLN A 122 15.97 -13.12 -7.34
CA GLN A 122 15.89 -14.09 -6.26
C GLN A 122 14.61 -13.99 -5.42
N ASN A 123 13.87 -12.89 -5.55
CA ASN A 123 12.53 -12.73 -4.98
C ASN A 123 11.59 -12.11 -6.04
N PRO A 124 10.27 -12.30 -5.92
CA PRO A 124 9.30 -11.59 -6.75
C PRO A 124 9.45 -10.06 -6.60
N LEU A 125 9.10 -9.28 -7.62
CA LEU A 125 9.15 -7.83 -7.52
C LEU A 125 8.02 -7.31 -6.61
N PRO A 126 8.32 -6.57 -5.51
CA PRO A 126 7.30 -6.01 -4.66
C PRO A 126 6.72 -4.74 -5.29
N ILE A 127 5.40 -4.63 -5.25
CA ILE A 127 4.68 -3.44 -5.71
C ILE A 127 3.73 -3.00 -4.60
N CYS A 128 4.05 -1.90 -3.91
CA CYS A 128 3.13 -1.26 -2.98
C CYS A 128 2.26 -0.25 -3.73
N THR A 129 1.05 0.00 -3.24
CA THR A 129 0.10 0.89 -3.92
C THR A 129 -0.40 2.01 -3.02
N ALA A 130 -0.65 3.16 -3.64
CA ALA A 130 -1.43 4.26 -3.08
C ALA A 130 -2.36 4.81 -4.17
N VAL A 131 -3.19 5.79 -3.81
CA VAL A 131 -4.02 6.53 -4.76
C VAL A 131 -3.82 8.03 -4.58
N ASN A 132 -3.65 8.75 -5.68
CA ASN A 132 -3.71 10.20 -5.72
C ASN A 132 -5.17 10.63 -5.81
N LEU A 133 -5.58 11.52 -4.90
CA LEU A 133 -6.93 12.04 -4.80
C LEU A 133 -7.07 13.30 -5.64
N LYS A 134 -8.07 13.32 -6.52
CA LYS A 134 -8.43 14.50 -7.30
C LYS A 134 -9.79 15.02 -6.87
N ASP A 135 -9.81 16.25 -6.36
CA ASP A 135 -11.04 16.94 -5.98
C ASP A 135 -11.85 17.32 -7.23
N ARG A 136 -13.13 16.92 -7.25
CA ARG A 136 -14.06 17.38 -8.28
C ARG A 136 -14.53 18.78 -7.95
N ALA A 137 -14.56 19.65 -8.95
CA ALA A 137 -15.06 21.02 -8.83
C ALA A 137 -16.55 21.11 -8.42
N LYS A 138 -17.29 19.99 -8.37
CA LYS A 138 -18.68 19.88 -7.87
C LYS A 138 -18.90 18.47 -7.29
N ASP A 139 -19.40 18.42 -6.06
CA ASP A 139 -19.66 17.24 -5.22
C ASP A 139 -20.22 16.02 -5.95
N THR A 140 -19.66 14.83 -5.65
CA THR A 140 -20.33 13.54 -5.32
C THR A 140 -19.48 12.29 -5.61
N THR A 141 -18.35 12.40 -6.32
CA THR A 141 -17.49 11.23 -6.61
C THR A 141 -16.00 11.61 -6.59
N ARG A 142 -15.19 10.89 -5.81
CA ARG A 142 -13.72 11.05 -5.80
C ARG A 142 -13.13 10.23 -6.93
N GLU A 143 -12.23 10.82 -7.71
CA GLU A 143 -11.43 10.04 -8.65
C GLU A 143 -10.11 9.66 -7.99
N PHE A 144 -9.73 8.41 -8.16
CA PHE A 144 -8.53 7.83 -7.59
C PHE A 144 -7.58 7.46 -8.73
N GLU A 145 -6.43 8.12 -8.77
CA GLU A 145 -5.39 7.79 -9.73
C GLU A 145 -4.37 6.89 -9.03
N TRP A 146 -4.23 5.66 -9.51
CA TRP A 146 -3.34 4.68 -8.88
C TRP A 146 -1.89 5.15 -8.93
N CYS A 147 -1.17 4.97 -7.83
CA CYS A 147 0.25 5.22 -7.71
C CYS A 147 0.95 3.90 -7.32
N GLU A 148 1.94 3.51 -8.09
CA GLU A 148 2.73 2.29 -7.90
C GLU A 148 4.08 2.64 -7.26
N PHE A 149 4.51 1.81 -6.32
CA PHE A 149 5.80 1.95 -5.64
C PHE A 149 6.56 0.64 -5.78
N THR A 150 7.70 0.70 -6.46
CA THR A 150 8.63 -0.44 -6.59
C THR A 150 10.01 -0.01 -6.09
N PRO A 151 10.93 -0.95 -5.81
CA PRO A 151 12.29 -0.59 -5.45
C PRO A 151 13.02 0.24 -6.51
N TYR A 152 12.58 0.21 -7.77
CA TYR A 152 13.21 0.92 -8.88
C TYR A 152 12.57 2.28 -9.15
N GLU A 153 11.24 2.33 -9.16
CA GLU A 153 10.48 3.50 -9.59
C GLU A 153 9.16 3.66 -8.84
N VAL A 154 8.73 4.93 -8.76
CA VAL A 154 7.41 5.34 -8.26
C VAL A 154 6.71 6.12 -9.36
N GLY A 155 5.44 5.84 -9.61
CA GLY A 155 4.73 6.53 -10.70
C GLY A 155 3.23 6.31 -10.75
N ILE A 156 2.58 7.05 -11.64
CA ILE A 156 1.13 7.00 -11.86
C ILE A 156 0.87 6.43 -13.26
N PRO A 157 0.42 5.16 -13.38
CA PRO A 157 0.26 4.48 -14.67
C PRO A 157 -0.66 5.23 -15.64
N LYS A 158 -1.68 5.93 -15.14
CA LYS A 158 -2.61 6.74 -15.94
C LYS A 158 -1.88 7.69 -16.89
N TYR A 159 -0.78 8.30 -16.42
CA TYR A 159 0.02 9.25 -17.19
C TYR A 159 1.28 8.62 -17.81
N GLY A 160 1.59 7.36 -17.50
CA GLY A 160 2.86 6.74 -17.91
C GLY A 160 4.09 7.45 -17.36
N ALA A 161 3.96 8.15 -16.24
CA ALA A 161 5.02 8.98 -15.66
C ALA A 161 5.56 8.34 -14.37
N TYR A 162 6.88 8.15 -14.35
CA TYR A 162 7.63 7.48 -13.29
C TYR A 162 8.92 8.24 -12.97
N VAL A 163 9.35 8.16 -11.72
CA VAL A 163 10.65 8.64 -11.23
C VAL A 163 11.38 7.53 -10.48
N HIS A 164 12.71 7.63 -10.37
CA HIS A 164 13.47 6.73 -9.53
C HIS A 164 12.96 6.76 -8.09
N ALA A 165 12.92 5.60 -7.44
CA ALA A 165 12.40 5.47 -6.08
C ALA A 165 13.12 6.39 -5.07
N GLU A 166 14.41 6.64 -5.27
CA GLU A 166 15.22 7.54 -4.44
C GLU A 166 14.93 9.03 -4.64
N ASP A 167 14.39 9.42 -5.80
CA ASP A 167 14.07 10.80 -6.11
C ASP A 167 12.61 11.14 -5.76
N PHE A 168 11.79 10.14 -5.41
CA PHE A 168 10.42 10.35 -4.99
C PHE A 168 10.34 11.23 -3.74
N GLY A 169 9.57 12.31 -3.84
CA GLY A 169 9.50 13.35 -2.80
C GLY A 169 10.44 14.52 -3.01
N SER A 170 11.25 14.52 -4.08
CA SER A 170 12.00 15.68 -4.57
C SER A 170 11.13 16.63 -5.41
N GLU A 171 11.64 17.84 -5.68
CA GLU A 171 10.93 18.83 -6.50
C GLU A 171 11.33 18.70 -7.97
N PHE A 172 10.33 18.65 -8.85
CA PHE A 172 10.50 18.56 -10.29
C PHE A 172 9.77 19.68 -11.01
N TYR A 173 10.25 20.02 -12.21
CA TYR A 173 9.55 20.90 -13.14
C TYR A 173 9.87 20.49 -14.57
N LEU A 174 8.83 20.30 -15.39
CA LEU A 174 8.96 19.86 -16.79
C LEU A 174 9.84 18.60 -16.94
N GLY A 175 9.74 17.67 -16.00
CA GLY A 175 10.50 16.40 -16.02
C GLY A 175 11.96 16.52 -15.57
N HIS A 176 12.41 17.71 -15.19
CA HIS A 176 13.74 17.94 -14.63
C HIS A 176 13.69 18.00 -13.11
N LEU A 177 14.64 17.32 -12.46
CA LEU A 177 14.86 17.42 -11.02
C LEU A 177 15.38 18.82 -10.68
N VAL A 178 14.54 19.64 -10.06
CA VAL A 178 14.87 21.04 -9.70
C VAL A 178 15.59 21.10 -8.36
N LYS A 179 15.12 20.31 -7.39
CA LYS A 179 15.74 20.23 -6.07
C LYS A 179 15.63 18.81 -5.55
N LYS A 180 16.79 18.17 -5.39
CA LYS A 180 16.90 16.84 -4.79
C LYS A 180 16.77 16.94 -3.27
N HIS A 181 15.82 16.18 -2.73
CA HIS A 181 15.70 15.94 -1.30
C HIS A 181 16.23 14.53 -0.97
N PRO A 182 16.56 14.20 0.29
CA PRO A 182 16.89 12.84 0.68
C PRO A 182 15.78 11.84 0.32
N ALA A 183 16.15 10.58 0.07
CA ALA A 183 15.17 9.54 -0.22
C ALA A 183 14.24 9.32 0.98
N ILE A 184 12.92 9.24 0.72
CA ILE A 184 11.93 9.07 1.78
C ILE A 184 12.13 7.71 2.47
N ARG A 185 12.27 7.75 3.79
CA ARG A 185 12.35 6.57 4.65
C ARG A 185 11.08 5.70 4.55
N THR A 186 11.26 4.39 4.49
CA THR A 186 10.18 3.39 4.37
C THR A 186 9.11 3.54 5.44
N SER A 187 9.45 4.01 6.65
CA SER A 187 8.46 4.28 7.70
C SER A 187 7.39 5.29 7.26
N TYR A 188 7.78 6.36 6.55
CA TYR A 188 6.82 7.37 6.08
C TYR A 188 5.95 6.81 4.95
N LEU A 189 6.52 5.97 4.08
CA LEU A 189 5.77 5.26 3.04
C LEU A 189 4.79 4.25 3.66
N LEU A 190 5.17 3.53 4.72
CA LEU A 190 4.26 2.66 5.48
C LEU A 190 3.08 3.45 6.06
N GLY A 191 3.35 4.62 6.62
CA GLY A 191 2.31 5.55 7.06
C GLY A 191 1.34 5.88 5.93
N LEU A 192 1.87 6.29 4.78
CA LEU A 192 1.09 6.60 3.57
C LEU A 192 0.24 5.41 3.10
N TRP A 193 0.88 4.24 2.90
CA TRP A 193 0.21 3.06 2.35
C TRP A 193 -0.84 2.50 3.29
N SER A 194 -0.81 2.83 4.58
CA SER A 194 -1.73 2.29 5.60
C SER A 194 -2.48 3.37 6.38
N ASN A 195 -2.69 4.53 5.78
CA ASN A 195 -3.41 5.62 6.43
C ASN A 195 -4.92 5.35 6.58
N VAL A 196 -5.47 4.32 5.94
CA VAL A 196 -6.82 3.82 6.31
C VAL A 196 -6.82 3.31 7.75
N PHE A 197 -5.66 2.83 8.23
CA PHE A 197 -5.50 2.35 9.59
C PHE A 197 -5.15 3.45 10.60
N SER A 198 -4.99 4.70 10.14
CA SER A 198 -4.85 5.79 11.09
C SER A 198 -6.22 5.97 11.75
N LEU A 199 -6.38 5.42 12.96
CA LEU A 199 -7.32 6.00 13.92
C LEU A 199 -7.02 7.49 13.92
N ASN A 200 -8.00 8.36 14.17
CA ASN A 200 -7.65 9.75 14.48
C ASN A 200 -6.56 9.67 15.55
N LEU A 201 -5.31 9.95 15.19
CA LEU A 201 -4.17 9.57 16.03
C LEU A 201 -4.29 10.29 17.38
N THR A 202 -4.99 11.42 17.37
CA THR A 202 -5.48 12.18 18.52
C THR A 202 -6.42 11.37 19.42
N GLN A 203 -7.35 10.59 18.87
CA GLN A 203 -8.23 9.69 19.63
C GLN A 203 -7.44 8.52 20.24
N LEU A 204 -6.56 7.87 19.48
CA LEU A 204 -5.73 6.78 20.00
C LEU A 204 -4.78 7.30 21.10
N TRP A 205 -4.22 8.49 20.89
CA TRP A 205 -3.41 9.20 21.88
C TRP A 205 -4.20 9.53 23.14
N ARG A 206 -5.39 10.10 23.00
CA ARG A 206 -6.28 10.44 24.12
C ARG A 206 -6.69 9.19 24.89
N PHE A 207 -6.95 8.09 24.21
CA PHE A 207 -7.24 6.80 24.83
C PHE A 207 -6.04 6.29 25.63
N ALA A 208 -4.83 6.33 25.06
CA ALA A 208 -3.63 5.81 25.69
C ALA A 208 -3.11 6.66 26.85
N THR A 209 -3.27 8.00 26.78
CA THR A 209 -2.60 8.95 27.69
C THR A 209 -3.55 9.79 28.54
N GLY A 210 -4.85 9.84 28.23
CA GLY A 210 -5.83 10.70 28.89
C GLY A 210 -5.73 12.19 28.54
N GLY A 211 -4.75 12.61 27.73
CA GLY A 211 -4.51 14.02 27.35
C GLY A 211 -4.59 14.27 25.84
N GLN A 212 -4.65 15.56 25.46
CA GLN A 212 -4.53 15.97 24.05
C GLN A 212 -3.06 16.07 23.64
N PRO A 213 -2.66 15.60 22.45
CA PRO A 213 -1.29 15.70 22.00
C PRO A 213 -0.88 17.13 21.63
N SER A 214 0.41 17.45 21.80
CA SER A 214 0.99 18.75 21.46
C SER A 214 1.19 19.00 19.97
N TRP A 215 0.99 17.98 19.12
CA TRP A 215 1.13 18.08 17.67
C TRP A 215 -0.13 18.59 16.94
N SER A 216 -1.09 19.15 17.69
CA SER A 216 -2.28 19.80 17.16
C SER A 216 -2.03 20.83 16.02
N PRO A 217 -0.88 21.52 15.92
CA PRO A 217 -0.60 22.42 14.80
C PRO A 217 -0.39 21.73 13.44
N TRP A 218 0.05 20.47 13.40
CA TRP A 218 0.28 19.71 12.15
C TRP A 218 -1.00 19.15 11.51
N LEU A 219 -2.17 19.50 12.06
CA LEU A 219 -3.47 19.17 11.45
C LEU A 219 -3.80 20.01 10.22
N GLY A 220 -3.16 21.17 10.02
CA GLY A 220 -3.36 22.04 8.85
C GLY A 220 -4.80 22.58 8.68
N GLU A 221 -4.96 23.68 7.94
CA GLU A 221 -6.27 24.33 7.70
C GLU A 221 -7.25 23.52 6.82
N ASP A 222 -6.81 22.42 6.20
CA ASP A 222 -7.63 21.59 5.31
C ASP A 222 -8.54 20.56 6.02
N VAL A 223 -8.62 20.61 7.36
CA VAL A 223 -9.74 20.02 8.11
C VAL A 223 -10.96 20.90 7.89
N ASN A 224 -11.52 20.87 6.68
CA ASN A 224 -12.79 21.53 6.39
C ASN A 224 -13.89 20.91 7.26
N LYS A 225 -14.16 21.64 8.35
CA LYS A 225 -15.30 21.61 9.26
C LYS A 225 -15.57 20.26 9.94
N ILE A 226 -15.11 20.22 11.19
CA ILE A 226 -15.89 19.66 12.30
C ILE A 226 -17.31 20.22 12.15
N GLU A 227 -18.25 19.42 11.66
CA GLU A 227 -19.63 19.60 12.09
C GLU A 227 -19.62 19.24 13.57
N THR A 228 -19.58 20.29 14.40
CA THR A 228 -20.05 20.21 15.77
C THR A 228 -21.51 19.82 15.68
N ASP A 229 -21.77 18.53 15.81
CA ASP A 229 -23.08 18.06 16.18
C ASP A 229 -23.38 18.67 17.55
N ASN A 230 -24.19 19.72 17.54
CA ASN A 230 -24.51 20.55 18.69
C ASN A 230 -25.70 19.98 19.48
N ASP A 231 -25.99 18.68 19.34
CA ASP A 231 -27.00 18.03 20.16
C ASP A 231 -26.38 17.46 21.46
N PRO A 232 -26.82 17.94 22.64
CA PRO A 232 -26.35 17.43 23.92
C PRO A 232 -27.08 16.13 24.22
N THR A 233 -26.73 15.03 23.56
CA THR A 233 -27.24 13.70 23.92
C THR A 233 -26.16 12.91 24.63
N THR A 234 -26.25 12.99 25.97
CA THR A 234 -25.87 11.98 26.96
C THR A 234 -24.50 11.32 26.80
N LEU A 235 -23.63 11.61 27.78
CA LEU A 235 -22.44 10.87 28.17
C LEU A 235 -22.69 9.34 28.22
N ASP A 236 -22.58 8.67 27.08
CA ASP A 236 -22.35 7.24 27.04
C ASP A 236 -20.85 7.00 27.08
N THR A 237 -20.38 6.78 28.30
CA THR A 237 -19.07 6.19 28.54
C THR A 237 -19.10 4.78 27.96
N TYR A 238 -18.57 4.61 26.74
CA TYR A 238 -18.43 3.29 26.13
C TYR A 238 -17.35 2.50 26.89
N LEU A 239 -17.80 1.72 27.88
CA LEU A 239 -17.03 0.62 28.44
C LEU A 239 -16.95 -0.49 27.38
N PHE A 240 -15.84 -0.55 26.65
CA PHE A 240 -15.53 -1.69 25.81
C PHE A 240 -15.38 -2.94 26.67
N LYS A 241 -16.42 -3.78 26.71
CA LYS A 241 -16.27 -5.18 27.10
C LYS A 241 -15.50 -5.89 25.97
N PRO A 242 -14.51 -6.75 26.27
CA PRO A 242 -13.46 -7.06 25.29
C PRO A 242 -13.85 -7.92 24.08
N VAL A 243 -15.12 -8.29 23.85
CA VAL A 243 -15.42 -9.43 22.95
C VAL A 243 -16.65 -9.25 22.04
N THR A 244 -17.36 -8.12 21.99
CA THR A 244 -18.63 -8.08 21.23
C THR A 244 -18.92 -6.88 20.34
N ASN A 245 -17.99 -5.93 20.16
CA ASN A 245 -18.28 -4.72 19.38
C ASN A 245 -17.13 -4.24 18.48
N THR A 246 -16.28 -5.15 18.02
CA THR A 246 -15.11 -4.86 17.17
C THR A 246 -15.49 -4.56 15.72
N ALA A 247 -16.48 -5.26 15.15
CA ALA A 247 -16.89 -5.11 13.76
C ALA A 247 -17.52 -3.74 13.45
N SER A 248 -18.43 -3.25 14.30
CA SER A 248 -19.06 -1.92 14.14
C SER A 248 -18.05 -0.77 14.30
N ALA A 249 -17.10 -0.90 15.24
CA ALA A 249 -16.01 0.03 15.44
C ALA A 249 -15.03 0.05 14.25
N LEU A 250 -14.70 -1.12 13.68
CA LEU A 250 -13.87 -1.24 12.48
C LEU A 250 -14.58 -0.76 11.21
N THR A 251 -15.88 -0.99 11.06
CA THR A 251 -16.66 -0.47 9.92
C THR A 251 -16.78 1.05 10.00
N SER A 252 -17.04 1.62 11.18
CA SER A 252 -17.01 3.08 11.41
C SER A 252 -15.63 3.68 11.09
N PHE A 253 -14.56 2.96 11.43
CA PHE A 253 -13.19 3.34 11.13
C PHE A 253 -12.90 3.45 9.62
N PHE A 254 -13.33 2.48 8.81
CA PHE A 254 -13.23 2.56 7.34
C PHE A 254 -14.10 3.66 6.71
N THR A 255 -15.08 4.21 7.45
CA THR A 255 -15.94 5.32 6.99
C THR A 255 -15.44 6.72 7.36
N THR A 256 -14.37 6.83 8.16
CA THR A 256 -13.82 8.13 8.55
C THR A 256 -13.03 8.74 7.37
N ARG A 257 -13.16 10.05 7.12
CA ARG A 257 -12.54 10.73 5.95
C ARG A 257 -11.02 10.47 5.89
N PRO A 258 -10.46 10.25 4.68
CA PRO A 258 -9.04 9.96 4.53
C PRO A 258 -8.20 11.16 4.97
N PHE A 259 -7.18 10.89 5.78
CA PHE A 259 -6.07 11.82 5.97
C PHE A 259 -5.18 11.76 4.72
N ILE A 260 -4.84 12.94 4.18
CA ILE A 260 -4.13 13.05 2.91
C ILE A 260 -2.66 13.39 3.18
N THR A 261 -1.74 12.64 2.57
CA THR A 261 -0.31 12.99 2.58
C THR A 261 0.01 13.83 1.35
N LYS A 262 0.55 15.04 1.56
CA LYS A 262 1.03 15.92 0.50
C LYS A 262 2.48 15.59 0.15
N ILE A 263 2.78 15.39 -1.13
CA ILE A 263 4.14 15.16 -1.65
C ILE A 263 4.34 16.03 -2.90
N TYR A 264 5.55 16.53 -3.14
CA TYR A 264 5.85 17.26 -4.38
C TYR A 264 5.51 16.42 -5.62
N ASN A 265 4.84 17.06 -6.58
CA ASN A 265 4.42 16.37 -7.79
C ASN A 265 5.56 16.27 -8.80
N PHE A 266 6.02 15.05 -9.07
CA PHE A 266 7.07 14.80 -10.05
C PHE A 266 6.66 15.08 -11.51
N MET A 267 5.35 15.23 -11.78
CA MET A 267 4.82 15.63 -13.09
C MET A 267 4.59 17.14 -13.22
N CYS A 268 4.95 17.93 -12.21
CA CYS A 268 4.67 19.35 -12.18
C CYS A 268 5.17 20.06 -13.45
N GLY A 269 4.26 20.77 -14.11
CA GLY A 269 4.55 21.55 -15.30
C GLY A 269 4.43 20.78 -16.61
N PHE A 270 4.22 19.45 -16.60
CA PHE A 270 3.96 18.72 -17.84
C PHE A 270 2.66 19.18 -18.52
N PHE A 271 2.67 19.11 -19.85
CA PHE A 271 1.49 19.30 -20.68
C PHE A 271 0.97 17.97 -21.17
N LEU A 272 -0.35 17.82 -21.21
CA LEU A 272 -0.96 16.67 -21.85
C LEU A 272 -0.83 16.81 -23.37
N HIS A 273 -0.57 15.68 -24.02
CA HIS A 273 -0.52 15.62 -25.47
C HIS A 273 -1.91 15.93 -26.06
N TRP A 274 -1.96 16.51 -27.26
CA TRP A 274 -3.21 17.03 -27.86
C TRP A 274 -4.30 15.96 -28.04
N ASN A 275 -3.91 14.68 -28.15
CA ASN A 275 -4.82 13.54 -28.28
C ASN A 275 -4.80 12.60 -27.06
N TYR A 276 -4.45 13.08 -25.86
CA TYR A 276 -4.42 12.24 -24.65
C TYR A 276 -5.77 11.51 -24.39
N ASN A 277 -6.88 12.09 -24.84
CA ASN A 277 -8.23 11.55 -24.76
C ASN A 277 -8.46 10.30 -25.62
N ASP A 278 -7.61 10.03 -26.61
CA ASP A 278 -7.66 8.80 -27.41
C ASP A 278 -7.06 7.60 -26.66
N ASN A 279 -6.30 7.84 -25.58
CA ASN A 279 -5.68 6.80 -24.79
C ASN A 279 -6.70 6.19 -23.81
N SER A 280 -6.77 4.85 -23.77
CA SER A 280 -7.68 4.08 -22.93
C SER A 280 -7.53 4.32 -21.42
N ASN A 281 -6.39 4.87 -20.99
CA ASN A 281 -6.14 5.24 -19.60
C ASN A 281 -6.97 6.45 -19.14
N PHE A 282 -7.51 7.24 -20.07
CA PHE A 282 -8.32 8.43 -19.78
C PHE A 282 -9.78 8.19 -20.13
N THR A 283 -10.68 8.62 -19.25
CA THR A 283 -12.13 8.62 -19.47
C THR A 283 -12.60 10.00 -19.92
N ALA A 284 -11.84 10.66 -20.80
CA ALA A 284 -12.10 12.03 -21.24
C ALA A 284 -13.36 12.16 -22.12
N TRP A 285 -13.82 11.06 -22.73
CA TRP A 285 -15.05 11.00 -23.53
C TRP A 285 -16.34 11.18 -22.73
N LYS A 286 -16.28 11.11 -21.39
CA LYS A 286 -17.40 11.46 -20.52
C LYS A 286 -17.24 12.92 -20.10
N ASP A 287 -18.06 13.83 -20.63
CA ASP A 287 -17.95 15.29 -20.41
C ASP A 287 -17.97 15.72 -18.93
N MET A 288 -18.54 14.91 -18.04
CA MET A 288 -18.61 15.16 -16.60
C MET A 288 -17.43 14.54 -15.81
N HIS A 289 -16.54 13.82 -16.49
CA HIS A 289 -15.38 13.19 -15.89
C HIS A 289 -14.22 14.19 -15.79
N PRO A 290 -13.41 14.18 -14.70
CA PRO A 290 -12.26 15.07 -14.56
C PRO A 290 -11.29 15.03 -15.74
N ASP A 291 -11.12 13.86 -16.36
CA ASP A 291 -10.31 13.68 -17.58
C ASP A 291 -10.74 14.53 -18.78
N ALA A 292 -11.98 15.02 -18.84
CA ALA A 292 -12.41 15.94 -19.89
C ALA A 292 -11.78 17.34 -19.75
N PHE A 293 -11.16 17.63 -18.61
CA PHE A 293 -10.58 18.94 -18.28
C PHE A 293 -9.07 18.83 -18.09
N PRO A 294 -8.25 18.91 -19.17
CA PRO A 294 -6.81 18.64 -19.11
C PRO A 294 -6.07 19.56 -18.14
N ASN A 295 -6.50 20.82 -18.02
CA ASN A 295 -5.92 21.81 -17.10
C ASN A 295 -6.24 21.54 -15.60
N ARG A 296 -7.03 20.51 -15.30
CA ARG A 296 -7.36 20.06 -13.94
C ARG A 296 -6.75 18.70 -13.63
N LEU A 297 -6.02 18.11 -14.56
CA LEU A 297 -5.32 16.84 -14.35
C LEU A 297 -4.02 17.05 -13.59
N THR A 298 -3.49 15.95 -13.07
CA THR A 298 -2.42 15.96 -12.06
C THR A 298 -1.14 16.68 -12.50
N PRO A 299 -0.71 16.67 -13.78
CA PRO A 299 0.41 17.50 -14.24
C PRO A 299 0.31 19.00 -13.92
N ALA A 300 -0.91 19.53 -13.73
CA ALA A 300 -1.14 20.94 -13.41
C ALA A 300 -0.99 21.26 -11.90
N ASP A 301 -0.99 20.25 -11.02
CA ASP A 301 -0.87 20.45 -9.57
C ASP A 301 0.61 20.53 -9.15
N SER A 302 0.91 21.33 -8.13
CA SER A 302 2.26 21.37 -7.53
C SER A 302 2.53 20.19 -6.60
N THR A 303 1.48 19.56 -6.06
CA THR A 303 1.58 18.47 -5.07
C THR A 303 0.62 17.34 -5.39
N LEU A 304 1.05 16.11 -5.10
CA LEU A 304 0.22 14.92 -5.04
C LEU A 304 -0.47 14.82 -3.68
N HIS A 305 -1.70 14.36 -3.69
CA HIS A 305 -2.54 14.12 -2.52
C HIS A 305 -2.74 12.62 -2.36
N LEU A 306 -1.75 11.95 -1.76
CA LEU A 306 -1.73 10.49 -1.71
C LEU A 306 -2.46 9.95 -0.48
N ALA A 307 -3.16 8.84 -0.67
CA ALA A 307 -3.81 8.08 0.38
C ALA A 307 -3.73 6.57 0.13
N ASP A 308 -4.07 5.77 1.14
CA ASP A 308 -4.16 4.32 1.04
C ASP A 308 -5.12 3.90 -0.07
N SER A 309 -4.65 3.01 -0.94
CA SER A 309 -5.46 2.43 -2.03
C SER A 309 -6.72 1.69 -1.55
N GLY A 310 -6.77 1.26 -0.29
CA GLY A 310 -7.96 0.68 0.34
C GLY A 310 -9.18 1.61 0.34
N PHE A 311 -8.99 2.94 0.22
CA PHE A 311 -10.09 3.90 0.03
C PHE A 311 -10.74 3.82 -1.34
N SER A 312 -10.02 3.31 -2.35
CA SER A 312 -10.57 3.10 -3.69
C SER A 312 -11.15 1.69 -3.78
N ILE A 313 -10.29 0.68 -3.75
CA ILE A 313 -10.65 -0.74 -3.78
C ILE A 313 -9.60 -1.48 -2.95
N ASN A 314 -10.04 -2.35 -2.04
CA ASN A 314 -9.16 -3.17 -1.22
C ASN A 314 -8.55 -4.35 -2.01
N THR A 315 -7.88 -4.06 -3.13
CA THR A 315 -7.25 -5.05 -4.00
C THR A 315 -5.96 -4.51 -4.62
N GLY A 316 -4.89 -5.32 -4.57
CA GLY A 316 -3.60 -5.01 -5.18
C GLY A 316 -3.50 -5.36 -6.66
N CYS A 317 -4.62 -5.69 -7.31
CA CYS A 317 -4.63 -6.09 -8.72
C CYS A 317 -4.25 -5.00 -9.74
N PRO A 318 -4.60 -3.71 -9.59
CA PRO A 318 -4.41 -2.73 -10.67
C PRO A 318 -2.99 -2.66 -11.24
N PRO A 319 -1.92 -2.74 -10.42
CA PRO A 319 -0.58 -2.84 -10.96
C PRO A 319 -0.36 -4.03 -11.90
N VAL A 320 -0.76 -5.23 -11.50
CA VAL A 320 -0.50 -6.45 -12.31
C VAL A 320 -1.40 -6.57 -13.54
N LEU A 321 -2.41 -5.70 -13.68
CA LEU A 321 -3.25 -5.62 -14.88
C LEU A 321 -2.65 -4.77 -16.01
N ARG A 322 -1.50 -4.13 -15.77
CA ARG A 322 -0.76 -3.40 -16.80
C ARG A 322 -0.35 -4.35 -17.94
N PRO A 323 -0.68 -4.04 -19.21
CA PRO A 323 -0.32 -4.90 -20.33
C PRO A 323 1.18 -5.17 -20.42
N GLU A 324 2.01 -4.20 -20.05
CA GLU A 324 3.47 -4.31 -20.11
C GLU A 324 4.05 -5.36 -19.15
N ARG A 325 3.30 -5.74 -18.10
CA ARG A 325 3.72 -6.78 -17.14
C ARG A 325 3.41 -8.20 -17.61
N GLY A 326 2.59 -8.37 -18.65
CA GLY A 326 2.34 -9.67 -19.29
C GLY A 326 1.90 -10.78 -18.32
N VAL A 327 1.11 -10.44 -17.29
CA VAL A 327 0.72 -11.39 -16.23
C VAL A 327 -0.35 -12.37 -16.72
N ASP A 328 -0.09 -13.67 -16.61
CA ASP A 328 -1.02 -14.72 -17.05
C ASP A 328 -1.91 -15.29 -15.94
N VAL A 329 -1.38 -15.37 -14.72
CA VAL A 329 -2.08 -15.89 -13.54
C VAL A 329 -1.97 -14.89 -12.41
N ILE A 330 -3.11 -14.51 -11.86
CA ILE A 330 -3.18 -13.65 -10.67
C ILE A 330 -3.72 -14.49 -9.52
N MET A 331 -2.89 -14.69 -8.49
CA MET A 331 -3.34 -15.24 -7.21
C MET A 331 -3.81 -14.12 -6.30
N SER A 332 -5.12 -13.87 -6.27
CA SER A 332 -5.70 -12.83 -5.43
C SER A 332 -5.96 -13.36 -4.00
N LEU A 333 -5.21 -12.83 -3.04
CA LEU A 333 -5.35 -13.17 -1.62
C LEU A 333 -6.14 -12.07 -0.91
N ASN A 334 -7.34 -12.40 -0.46
CA ASN A 334 -8.24 -11.45 0.21
C ASN A 334 -8.25 -11.67 1.72
N TYR A 335 -8.02 -10.59 2.47
CA TYR A 335 -8.02 -10.58 3.94
C TYR A 335 -9.10 -9.66 4.52
N SER A 336 -10.12 -9.33 3.72
CA SER A 336 -11.25 -8.52 4.17
C SER A 336 -12.06 -9.30 5.20
N TRP A 337 -12.39 -8.64 6.31
CA TRP A 337 -13.20 -9.22 7.36
C TRP A 337 -14.65 -9.37 6.88
N CYS A 338 -15.25 -10.53 7.14
CA CYS A 338 -16.67 -10.78 6.93
C CYS A 338 -17.24 -11.28 8.26
N GLU A 339 -18.39 -10.74 8.69
CA GLU A 339 -19.00 -11.05 9.99
C GLU A 339 -19.28 -12.56 10.19
N ASP A 340 -19.38 -13.33 9.10
CA ASP A 340 -19.60 -14.78 9.11
C ASP A 340 -18.29 -15.61 9.21
N GLN A 341 -17.12 -14.99 9.35
CA GLN A 341 -15.84 -15.70 9.47
C GLN A 341 -15.49 -15.98 10.93
N PHE A 342 -15.13 -17.23 11.22
CA PHE A 342 -14.67 -17.66 12.54
C PHE A 342 -13.62 -16.70 13.11
N GLU A 343 -13.79 -16.31 14.37
CA GLU A 343 -12.85 -15.44 15.07
C GLU A 343 -11.54 -16.22 15.32
N VAL A 344 -10.56 -16.05 14.43
CA VAL A 344 -9.23 -16.63 14.60
C VAL A 344 -8.43 -15.75 15.53
N ASN A 345 -8.44 -16.11 16.81
CA ASN A 345 -7.72 -15.39 17.85
C ASN A 345 -6.25 -15.85 17.89
N GLY A 346 -5.33 -14.93 17.56
CA GLY A 346 -3.89 -15.11 17.74
C GLY A 346 -3.09 -15.14 16.43
N PHE A 347 -1.88 -14.58 16.50
CA PHE A 347 -0.97 -14.43 15.37
C PHE A 347 -0.64 -15.78 14.69
N ARG A 348 -0.34 -16.81 15.48
CA ARG A 348 -0.07 -18.17 14.97
C ARG A 348 -1.26 -18.83 14.33
N ALA A 349 -2.43 -18.77 14.97
CA ALA A 349 -3.64 -19.37 14.42
C ALA A 349 -3.97 -18.80 13.03
N LEU A 350 -3.81 -17.49 12.82
CA LEU A 350 -4.07 -16.85 11.54
C LEU A 350 -2.99 -17.16 10.48
N THR A 351 -1.72 -17.21 10.86
CA THR A 351 -0.64 -17.62 9.94
C THR A 351 -0.79 -19.08 9.50
N ASP A 352 -1.11 -19.98 10.43
CA ASP A 352 -1.30 -21.39 10.13
C ASP A 352 -2.57 -21.62 9.31
N LEU A 353 -3.68 -20.93 9.61
CA LEU A 353 -4.91 -21.01 8.80
C LEU A 353 -4.67 -20.57 7.35
N THR A 354 -4.04 -19.42 7.15
CA THR A 354 -3.79 -18.89 5.80
C THR A 354 -2.77 -19.75 5.05
N SER A 355 -1.76 -20.28 5.75
CA SER A 355 -0.82 -21.26 5.18
C SER A 355 -1.51 -22.57 4.78
N TYR A 356 -2.39 -23.09 5.64
CA TYR A 356 -3.18 -24.29 5.37
C TYR A 356 -4.10 -24.08 4.17
N ASN A 357 -4.79 -22.94 4.07
CA ASN A 357 -5.68 -22.64 2.95
C ASN A 357 -4.97 -22.67 1.60
N ILE A 358 -3.74 -22.16 1.52
CA ILE A 358 -2.91 -22.27 0.31
C ILE A 358 -2.58 -23.73 0.00
N GLN A 359 -2.06 -24.47 1.00
CA GLN A 359 -1.67 -25.87 0.83
C GLN A 359 -2.85 -26.76 0.42
N ASN A 360 -4.02 -26.56 1.03
CA ASN A 360 -5.24 -27.31 0.74
C ASN A 360 -5.81 -27.01 -0.66
N ASN A 361 -5.40 -25.92 -1.30
CA ASN A 361 -5.79 -25.59 -2.68
C ASN A 361 -4.67 -25.87 -3.70
N LYS A 362 -3.61 -26.62 -3.33
CA LYS A 362 -2.46 -26.97 -4.20
C LYS A 362 -2.89 -27.42 -5.59
N GLU A 363 -3.81 -28.38 -5.67
CA GLU A 363 -4.25 -28.95 -6.96
C GLU A 363 -4.87 -27.91 -7.88
N LYS A 364 -5.69 -27.00 -7.34
CA LYS A 364 -6.31 -25.92 -8.12
C LYS A 364 -5.26 -24.92 -8.62
N ILE A 365 -4.27 -24.59 -7.78
CA ILE A 365 -3.19 -23.69 -8.16
C ILE A 365 -2.37 -24.32 -9.29
N LEU A 366 -1.98 -25.59 -9.15
CA LEU A 366 -1.25 -26.32 -10.18
C LEU A 366 -2.06 -26.48 -11.46
N GLN A 367 -3.37 -26.70 -11.37
CA GLN A 367 -4.26 -26.75 -12.53
C GLN A 367 -4.31 -25.41 -13.28
N ALA A 368 -4.37 -24.29 -12.55
CA ALA A 368 -4.35 -22.96 -13.16
C ALA A 368 -3.02 -22.68 -13.88
N LEU A 369 -1.89 -23.03 -13.24
CA LEU A 369 -0.56 -22.92 -13.85
C LEU A 369 -0.42 -23.83 -15.07
N GLY A 370 -0.88 -25.08 -15.00
CA GLY A 370 -0.88 -26.03 -16.11
C GLY A 370 -1.63 -25.51 -17.34
N LYS A 371 -2.83 -24.94 -17.14
CA LYS A 371 -3.61 -24.31 -18.23
C LYS A 371 -2.88 -23.15 -18.90
N VAL A 372 -2.10 -22.39 -18.15
CA VAL A 372 -1.30 -21.29 -18.73
C VAL A 372 -0.11 -21.83 -19.50
N LEU A 373 0.57 -22.85 -18.98
CA LEU A 373 1.65 -23.51 -19.70
C LEU A 373 1.15 -24.08 -21.04
N GLU A 374 0.01 -24.78 -21.06
CA GLU A 374 -0.62 -25.30 -22.28
C GLU A 374 -0.91 -24.20 -23.32
N ARG A 375 -1.34 -23.01 -22.87
CA ARG A 375 -1.59 -21.86 -23.76
C ARG A 375 -0.32 -21.22 -24.32
N LYS A 376 0.80 -21.36 -23.61
CA LYS A 376 2.09 -20.76 -23.98
C LYS A 376 2.97 -21.67 -24.83
N VAL A 377 2.71 -22.98 -24.89
CA VAL A 377 3.41 -23.87 -25.81
C VAL A 377 3.09 -23.43 -27.25
N PRO A 378 4.09 -23.00 -28.04
CA PRO A 378 3.87 -22.71 -29.44
C PRO A 378 3.38 -23.98 -30.14
N VAL A 379 2.35 -23.88 -30.97
CA VAL A 379 1.97 -24.95 -31.90
C VAL A 379 3.05 -25.00 -32.99
N GLU A 380 4.19 -25.60 -32.71
CA GLU A 380 5.15 -26.02 -33.74
C GLU A 380 4.97 -27.52 -34.00
N GLU A 381 4.77 -27.83 -35.29
CA GLU A 381 4.75 -29.16 -35.92
C GLU A 381 3.51 -30.05 -35.75
N SER A 382 2.50 -29.87 -36.62
CA SER A 382 1.70 -31.03 -37.09
C SER A 382 1.28 -31.00 -38.58
N ASP A 383 1.74 -30.04 -39.39
CA ASP A 383 1.34 -29.91 -40.81
C ASP A 383 2.38 -30.33 -41.86
N HIS A 384 3.43 -31.05 -41.47
CA HIS A 384 4.43 -31.57 -42.43
C HIS A 384 4.66 -33.07 -42.33
N HIS A 385 3.60 -33.89 -42.32
CA HIS A 385 3.69 -35.32 -42.70
C HIS A 385 2.36 -35.86 -43.26
N LYS A 386 1.76 -35.15 -44.23
CA LYS A 386 0.71 -35.70 -45.11
C LYS A 386 0.81 -35.16 -46.53
N GLN A 387 1.91 -35.46 -47.22
CA GLN A 387 1.92 -35.49 -48.69
C GLN A 387 3.19 -36.19 -49.15
N HIS A 388 3.06 -37.48 -49.46
CA HIS A 388 3.69 -38.23 -50.55
C HIS A 388 3.67 -39.73 -50.23
N ALA A 389 2.46 -40.29 -50.29
CA ALA A 389 2.25 -41.70 -50.57
C ALA A 389 0.91 -41.83 -51.30
N CYS A 390 0.90 -41.48 -52.58
CA CYS A 390 -0.09 -41.97 -53.52
C CYS A 390 0.61 -42.27 -54.85
N HIS A 391 0.18 -43.41 -55.40
CA HIS A 391 0.70 -44.17 -56.53
C HIS A 391 0.97 -43.39 -57.82
#